data_AF-A0A972MKP0-F1
#
_entry.id   AF-A0A972MKP0-F1
#
_cell.length_a   1.000
_cell.length_b   1.000
_cell.length_c   1.000
_cell.angle_alpha   90.00
_cell.angle_beta   90.00
_cell.angle_gamma   90.00
#
_symmetry.space_group_name_H-M   'P 1'
#
loop_
_entity.id
_entity.type
_entity.pdbx_description
1 polymer ?
#
loop_
_entity_poly.entity_id
_entity_poly.type
_entity_poly.pdbx_seq_one_letter_code
_entity_poly.pdbx_strand_id
1 'polypeptide(L)'
;MKPLRPFTLLILLSIFSFSLEIEYSYTPKRVYENQVFPITFLSIDKVFGEISFNFPNREPISKRAVIIQSGNKTFYTFYFKTTGEKFEVPYVAVNLNGKIVMLKGISIDVEPLPYRDDFCGVIASGLKIKSRQVSVYDEKTNLVSLLIEAYDANLEDIYIKDAIENSIGNIRRDGSMVEINYYVQLPIEQTKLKFSYFDIIKSSFVEQSISIDIDDGSVAAQTDLNPKDDKFEELKRGITISITIIFAILFIWKRDIFYLMVALLSSILLIILYIPLSNICVKPNSPIYIIPTFNSTIGGYTEHRVTTVELAKRGDYHKIEYKKGIIGWIKDEDICKD
;
A
#
# COMPACT_ATOMS: atom_id res chain seq x y z
N MET A 1 11.84 3.92 91.14
CA MET A 1 11.44 4.60 89.88
C MET A 1 12.47 4.24 88.81
N LYS A 2 12.08 3.49 87.76
CA LYS A 2 12.95 3.10 86.64
C LYS A 2 12.85 4.15 85.52
N PRO A 3 13.96 4.59 84.90
CA PRO A 3 13.89 5.49 83.76
C PRO A 3 13.58 4.72 82.47
N LEU A 4 12.68 5.32 81.68
CA LEU A 4 12.17 4.89 80.40
C LEU A 4 13.28 5.01 79.32
N ARG A 5 13.54 3.94 78.56
CA ARG A 5 14.43 3.97 77.39
C ARG A 5 13.73 4.65 76.20
N PRO A 6 14.43 5.42 75.35
CA PRO A 6 13.83 5.97 74.14
C PRO A 6 13.72 4.88 73.08
N PHE A 7 12.54 4.78 72.47
CA PHE A 7 12.23 3.87 71.37
C PHE A 7 12.64 4.57 70.06
N THR A 8 13.73 4.14 69.45
CA THR A 8 14.16 4.61 68.13
C THR A 8 13.22 4.04 67.07
N LEU A 9 12.37 4.90 66.51
CA LEU A 9 11.49 4.57 65.39
C LEU A 9 12.33 4.49 64.11
N LEU A 10 12.62 3.28 63.65
CA LEU A 10 13.30 3.03 62.38
C LEU A 10 12.27 3.21 61.24
N ILE A 11 12.29 4.38 60.58
CA ILE A 11 11.52 4.61 59.36
C ILE A 11 12.25 3.89 58.22
N LEU A 12 11.74 2.72 57.81
CA LEU A 12 12.12 2.12 56.53
C LEU A 12 11.53 2.99 55.42
N LEU A 13 12.36 3.84 54.81
CA LEU A 13 12.06 4.35 53.47
C LEU A 13 12.16 3.17 52.51
N SER A 14 11.02 2.60 52.12
CA SER A 14 10.93 1.78 50.92
C SER A 14 11.22 2.67 49.73
N ILE A 15 12.44 2.58 49.22
CA ILE A 15 12.78 3.11 47.90
C ILE A 15 11.90 2.33 46.92
N PHE A 16 10.87 3.00 46.37
CA PHE A 16 10.10 2.49 45.23
C PHE A 16 11.10 2.26 44.09
N SER A 17 11.55 1.01 43.95
CA SER A 17 12.32 0.58 42.80
C SER A 17 11.32 0.46 41.67
N PHE A 18 11.31 1.43 40.76
CA PHE A 18 10.52 1.35 39.53
C PHE A 18 11.12 0.23 38.69
N SER A 19 10.64 -0.99 38.88
CA SER A 19 11.00 -2.12 38.01
C SER A 19 10.25 -1.95 36.72
N LEU A 20 10.89 -1.32 35.73
CA LEU A 20 10.40 -1.34 34.35
C LEU A 20 10.38 -2.81 33.92
N GLU A 21 9.18 -3.39 33.84
CA GLU A 21 8.97 -4.80 33.56
C GLU A 21 8.69 -4.95 32.07
N ILE A 22 9.61 -5.60 31.36
CA ILE A 22 9.37 -6.07 29.99
C ILE A 22 9.06 -7.55 30.07
N GLU A 23 7.96 -7.93 29.45
CA GLU A 23 7.53 -9.31 29.37
C GLU A 23 6.99 -9.66 27.98
N TYR A 24 6.78 -10.95 27.75
CA TYR A 24 6.11 -11.44 26.56
C TYR A 24 4.61 -11.13 26.63
N SER A 25 4.10 -10.33 25.71
CA SER A 25 2.67 -10.12 25.53
C SER A 25 2.04 -11.20 24.65
N TYR A 26 2.78 -11.65 23.63
CA TYR A 26 2.32 -12.64 22.68
C TYR A 26 3.49 -13.45 22.12
N THR A 27 3.32 -14.77 22.10
CA THR A 27 4.18 -15.73 21.42
C THR A 27 3.29 -16.87 20.93
N PRO A 28 3.31 -17.21 19.63
CA PRO A 28 2.49 -18.30 19.14
C PRO A 28 2.98 -19.62 19.72
N LYS A 29 2.05 -20.54 20.01
CA LYS A 29 2.37 -21.88 20.52
C LYS A 29 2.86 -22.82 19.42
N ARG A 30 2.34 -22.62 18.21
CA ARG A 30 2.64 -23.37 17.00
C ARG A 30 2.57 -22.45 15.80
N VAL A 31 3.35 -22.76 14.78
CA VAL A 31 3.38 -22.06 13.49
C VAL A 31 3.60 -23.09 12.37
N TYR A 32 3.36 -22.70 11.13
CA TYR A 32 3.66 -23.54 9.97
C TYR A 32 5.05 -23.26 9.40
N GLU A 33 5.59 -24.20 8.64
CA GLU A 33 6.81 -24.00 7.86
C GLU A 33 6.64 -22.84 6.86
N ASN A 34 7.64 -21.97 6.74
CA ASN A 34 7.63 -20.71 5.97
C ASN A 34 6.62 -19.65 6.42
N GLN A 35 5.88 -19.87 7.51
CA GLN A 35 4.95 -18.88 8.06
C GLN A 35 5.70 -17.65 8.58
N VAL A 36 5.16 -16.46 8.28
CA VAL A 36 5.52 -15.22 8.98
C VAL A 36 4.61 -15.04 10.19
N PHE A 37 5.18 -14.73 11.36
CA PHE A 37 4.42 -14.61 12.60
C PHE A 37 4.98 -13.53 13.53
N PRO A 38 4.12 -12.88 14.35
CA PRO A 38 4.54 -11.88 15.31
C PRO A 38 5.01 -12.50 16.64
N ILE A 39 5.99 -11.86 17.26
CA ILE A 39 6.28 -11.95 18.70
C ILE A 39 6.17 -10.55 19.27
N THR A 40 5.36 -10.38 20.33
CA THR A 40 5.07 -9.09 20.94
C THR A 40 5.56 -9.02 22.37
N PHE A 41 6.27 -7.95 22.69
CA PHE A 41 6.74 -7.61 24.02
C PHE A 41 5.90 -6.48 24.59
N LEU A 42 5.52 -6.60 25.86
CA LEU A 42 4.86 -5.55 26.61
C LEU A 42 5.90 -4.87 27.51
N SER A 43 5.93 -3.54 27.48
CA SER A 43 6.52 -2.73 28.53
C SER A 43 5.42 -2.00 29.29
N ILE A 44 5.44 -2.11 30.61
CA ILE A 44 4.58 -1.33 31.49
C ILE A 44 5.31 -0.04 31.86
N ASP A 45 4.56 1.05 31.83
CA ASP A 45 4.98 2.44 32.03
C ASP A 45 5.72 3.10 30.85
N LYS A 46 5.70 4.43 30.83
CA LYS A 46 6.39 5.22 29.79
C LYS A 46 7.88 4.97 29.90
N VAL A 47 8.41 4.15 29.02
CA VAL A 47 9.86 4.04 28.79
C VAL A 47 10.31 5.37 28.18
N PHE A 48 10.98 6.20 28.98
CA PHE A 48 11.68 7.37 28.47
C PHE A 48 13.09 6.94 28.05
N GLY A 49 13.34 6.85 26.75
CA GLY A 49 14.69 6.62 26.19
C GLY A 49 14.75 5.50 25.14
N GLU A 50 15.97 5.06 24.82
CA GLU A 50 16.23 4.08 23.76
C GLU A 50 16.03 2.65 24.27
N ILE A 51 15.14 1.92 23.59
CA ILE A 51 14.94 0.48 23.77
C ILE A 51 15.43 -0.25 22.52
N SER A 52 16.20 -1.32 22.71
CA SER A 52 16.62 -2.20 21.62
C SER A 52 16.54 -3.66 22.03
N PHE A 53 16.23 -4.51 21.05
CA PHE A 53 16.05 -5.94 21.23
C PHE A 53 17.11 -6.68 20.43
N ASN A 54 17.69 -7.71 21.03
CA ASN A 54 18.62 -8.62 20.38
C ASN A 54 18.07 -10.06 20.49
N PHE A 55 18.03 -10.73 19.35
CA PHE A 55 17.51 -12.08 19.15
C PHE A 55 18.64 -12.98 18.64
N PRO A 56 19.40 -13.64 19.53
CA PRO A 56 20.50 -14.49 19.14
C PRO A 56 20.05 -15.60 18.17
N ASN A 57 20.82 -15.81 17.11
CA ASN A 57 20.62 -16.86 16.08
C ASN A 57 19.32 -16.75 15.26
N ARG A 58 18.47 -15.75 15.50
CA ARG A 58 17.20 -15.54 14.81
C ARG A 58 16.93 -14.06 14.66
N GLU A 59 17.22 -13.51 13.51
CA GLU A 59 16.89 -12.11 13.22
C GLU A 59 15.41 -11.98 12.80
N PRO A 60 14.70 -10.93 13.24
CA PRO A 60 13.40 -10.60 12.70
C PRO A 60 13.52 -10.11 11.26
N ILE A 61 12.42 -10.22 10.50
CA ILE A 61 12.30 -9.72 9.12
C ILE A 61 12.63 -8.21 9.06
N SER A 62 12.24 -7.46 10.10
CA SER A 62 12.62 -6.07 10.30
C SER A 62 13.29 -5.90 11.67
N LYS A 63 14.46 -5.26 11.70
CA LYS A 63 15.16 -4.88 12.94
C LYS A 63 14.40 -3.84 13.77
N ARG A 64 13.45 -3.13 13.15
CA ARG A 64 12.59 -2.17 13.85
C ARG A 64 11.26 -2.84 14.22
N ALA A 65 10.90 -2.72 15.50
CA ALA A 65 9.62 -3.17 16.00
C ALA A 65 8.49 -2.27 15.47
N VAL A 66 7.30 -2.85 15.29
CA VAL A 66 6.05 -2.10 15.26
C VAL A 66 5.71 -1.70 16.69
N ILE A 67 5.53 -0.41 16.94
CA ILE A 67 5.28 0.13 18.27
C ILE A 67 3.83 0.60 18.37
N ILE A 68 3.09 0.05 19.33
CA ILE A 68 1.71 0.47 19.64
C ILE A 68 1.65 0.90 21.10
N GLN A 69 1.13 2.11 21.35
CA GLN A 69 0.95 2.65 22.70
C GLN A 69 -0.53 2.63 23.08
N SER A 70 -0.85 2.10 24.26
CA SER A 70 -2.21 2.07 24.81
C SER A 70 -2.15 2.42 26.30
N GLY A 71 -2.47 3.67 26.65
CA GLY A 71 -2.35 4.17 28.02
C GLY A 71 -0.89 4.16 28.51
N ASN A 72 -0.61 3.44 29.60
CA ASN A 72 0.74 3.24 30.12
C ASN A 72 1.44 2.00 29.55
N LYS A 73 0.83 1.30 28.59
CA LYS A 73 1.39 0.10 27.98
C LYS A 73 1.98 0.41 26.61
N THR A 74 3.19 -0.08 26.36
CA THR A 74 3.81 -0.02 25.03
C THR A 74 4.08 -1.44 24.55
N PHE A 75 3.59 -1.75 23.35
CA PHE A 75 3.78 -3.03 22.68
C PHE A 75 4.83 -2.90 21.60
N TYR A 76 5.82 -3.79 21.61
CA TYR A 76 6.86 -3.89 20.59
C TYR A 76 6.67 -5.22 19.87
N THR A 77 6.28 -5.18 18.59
CA THR A 77 6.05 -6.38 17.79
C THR A 77 7.13 -6.55 16.74
N PHE A 78 7.73 -7.73 16.72
CA PHE A 78 8.69 -8.17 15.70
C PHE A 78 8.09 -9.33 14.91
N TYR A 79 8.38 -9.39 13.61
CA TYR A 79 7.93 -10.46 12.73
C TYR A 79 9.09 -11.37 12.39
N PHE A 80 8.87 -12.67 12.47
CA PHE A 80 9.84 -13.71 12.15
C PHE A 80 9.27 -14.63 11.08
N LYS A 81 10.15 -15.34 10.36
CA LYS A 81 9.80 -16.37 9.38
C LYS A 81 10.43 -17.69 9.81
N THR A 82 9.67 -18.78 9.74
CA THR A 82 10.20 -20.13 9.96
C THR A 82 10.93 -20.65 8.73
N THR A 83 11.97 -21.46 8.93
CA THR A 83 12.79 -22.05 7.85
C THR A 83 13.14 -23.53 8.10
N GLY A 84 12.56 -24.15 9.13
CA GLY A 84 12.82 -25.54 9.49
C GLY A 84 11.87 -26.03 10.57
N GLU A 85 12.08 -27.25 11.04
CA GLU A 85 11.16 -28.00 11.93
C GLU A 85 10.97 -27.38 13.32
N LYS A 86 11.83 -26.44 13.72
CA LYS A 86 11.74 -25.77 15.03
C LYS A 86 12.22 -24.32 14.97
N PHE A 87 11.48 -23.44 15.63
CA PHE A 87 11.90 -22.05 15.84
C PHE A 87 12.38 -21.86 17.28
N GLU A 88 13.67 -21.61 17.45
CA GLU A 88 14.30 -21.42 18.76
C GLU A 88 15.06 -20.09 18.85
N VAL A 89 14.80 -19.36 19.93
CA VAL A 89 15.58 -18.20 20.37
C VAL A 89 16.03 -18.51 21.80
N PRO A 90 17.34 -18.66 22.08
CA PRO A 90 17.80 -19.15 23.39
C PRO A 90 17.49 -18.19 24.55
N TYR A 91 17.47 -16.88 24.27
CA TYR A 91 17.05 -15.81 25.17
C TYR A 91 16.80 -14.55 24.36
N VAL A 92 16.05 -13.58 24.90
CA VAL A 92 15.93 -12.24 24.29
C VAL A 92 16.62 -11.24 25.20
N ALA A 93 17.61 -10.53 24.67
CA ALA A 93 18.30 -9.48 25.40
C ALA A 93 17.69 -8.12 25.04
N VAL A 94 17.16 -7.43 26.04
CA VAL A 94 16.53 -6.11 25.86
C VAL A 94 17.39 -5.07 26.57
N ASN A 95 17.91 -4.11 25.81
CA ASN A 95 18.63 -2.98 26.37
C ASN A 95 17.64 -1.83 26.57
N LEU A 96 17.49 -1.43 27.82
CA LEU A 96 16.68 -0.33 28.30
C LEU A 96 17.58 0.74 28.90
N ASN A 97 17.87 1.82 28.16
CA ASN A 97 18.71 2.91 28.64
C ASN A 97 20.06 2.45 29.24
N GLY A 98 20.68 1.44 28.63
CA GLY A 98 21.95 0.86 29.07
C GLY A 98 21.80 -0.31 30.05
N LYS A 99 20.61 -0.57 30.60
CA LYS A 99 20.33 -1.74 31.44
C LYS A 99 19.87 -2.91 30.56
N ILE A 100 20.60 -4.02 30.60
CA ILE A 100 20.23 -5.24 29.88
C ILE A 100 19.30 -6.10 30.74
N VAL A 101 18.13 -6.41 30.22
CA VAL A 101 17.18 -7.38 30.77
C VAL A 101 17.19 -8.62 29.88
N MET A 102 17.32 -9.80 30.50
CA MET A 102 17.37 -11.08 29.80
C MET A 102 16.03 -11.80 29.99
N LEU A 103 15.29 -11.97 28.90
CA LEU A 103 14.05 -12.73 28.90
C LEU A 103 14.33 -14.21 28.57
N LYS A 104 13.50 -15.09 29.14
CA LYS A 104 13.56 -16.54 28.87
C LYS A 104 13.48 -16.82 27.37
N GLY A 105 14.21 -17.82 26.90
CA GLY A 105 14.15 -18.27 25.51
C GLY A 105 12.77 -18.72 25.04
N ILE A 106 12.61 -18.69 23.72
CA ILE A 106 11.41 -19.02 22.98
C ILE A 106 11.67 -20.31 22.20
N SER A 107 10.76 -21.26 22.27
CA SER A 107 10.78 -22.50 21.50
C SER A 107 9.37 -22.71 20.97
N ILE A 108 9.21 -22.70 19.66
CA ILE A 108 7.91 -22.82 18.98
C ILE A 108 7.99 -24.00 18.03
N ASP A 109 7.00 -24.88 18.12
CA ASP A 109 6.87 -26.03 17.23
C ASP A 109 6.44 -25.58 15.84
N VAL A 110 7.08 -26.13 14.81
CA VAL A 110 6.80 -25.83 13.41
C VAL A 110 6.16 -27.05 12.77
N GLU A 111 4.93 -26.89 12.28
CA GLU A 111 4.17 -27.95 11.62
C GLU A 111 4.27 -27.80 10.08
N PRO A 112 4.44 -28.90 9.33
CA PRO A 112 4.33 -28.85 7.88
C PRO A 112 2.88 -28.64 7.46
N LEU A 113 2.68 -28.00 6.31
CA LEU A 113 1.35 -27.90 5.70
C LEU A 113 0.98 -29.19 4.95
N PRO A 114 -0.32 -29.55 4.90
CA PRO A 114 -0.77 -30.62 4.02
C PRO A 114 -0.48 -30.29 2.55
N TYR A 115 -0.10 -31.29 1.76
CA TYR A 115 0.17 -31.10 0.34
C TYR A 115 -1.08 -30.63 -0.42
N ARG A 116 -0.90 -29.67 -1.31
CA ARG A 116 -1.92 -29.22 -2.25
C ARG A 116 -1.26 -28.73 -3.55
N ASP A 117 -1.76 -29.18 -4.69
CA ASP A 117 -1.07 -29.01 -5.99
C ASP A 117 -1.09 -27.58 -6.52
N ASP A 118 -2.16 -26.83 -6.25
CA ASP A 118 -2.33 -25.43 -6.65
C ASP A 118 -1.81 -24.43 -5.60
N PHE A 119 -1.11 -24.91 -4.56
CA PHE A 119 -0.60 -24.05 -3.50
C PHE A 119 0.54 -23.18 -3.99
N CYS A 120 0.39 -21.86 -3.84
CA CYS A 120 1.37 -20.90 -4.36
C CYS A 120 2.54 -20.61 -3.41
N GLY A 121 2.71 -21.36 -2.31
CA GLY A 121 3.76 -21.12 -1.31
C GLY A 121 3.41 -20.04 -0.27
N VAL A 122 2.32 -19.28 -0.46
CA VAL A 122 1.93 -18.19 0.44
C VAL A 122 1.08 -18.67 1.61
N ILE A 123 1.52 -18.32 2.81
CA ILE A 123 0.83 -18.46 4.09
C ILE A 123 0.54 -17.06 4.61
N ALA A 124 -0.72 -16.77 4.94
CA ALA A 124 -1.12 -15.43 5.37
C ALA A 124 -2.31 -15.46 6.33
N SER A 125 -2.46 -14.43 7.15
CA SER A 125 -3.69 -14.13 7.92
C SER A 125 -4.80 -13.53 7.05
N GLY A 126 -4.64 -13.57 5.73
CA GLY A 126 -5.54 -13.04 4.73
C GLY A 126 -4.77 -12.46 3.55
N LEU A 127 -5.26 -12.71 2.34
CA LEU A 127 -4.68 -12.22 1.08
C LEU A 127 -5.78 -11.59 0.23
N LYS A 128 -5.45 -10.45 -0.38
CA LYS A 128 -6.33 -9.67 -1.24
C LYS A 128 -5.60 -9.25 -2.51
N ILE A 129 -6.23 -9.52 -3.65
CA ILE A 129 -5.83 -8.90 -4.92
C ILE A 129 -6.43 -7.50 -4.97
N LYS A 130 -5.57 -6.47 -4.90
CA LYS A 130 -5.97 -5.04 -4.87
C LYS A 130 -6.28 -4.53 -6.27
N SER A 131 -5.46 -4.92 -7.24
CA SER A 131 -5.68 -4.62 -8.64
C SER A 131 -5.09 -5.74 -9.51
N ARG A 132 -5.57 -5.80 -10.75
CA ARG A 132 -5.08 -6.70 -11.79
C ARG A 132 -5.01 -5.95 -13.11
N GLN A 133 -4.02 -6.25 -13.92
CA GLN A 133 -3.91 -5.80 -15.30
C GLN A 133 -3.48 -6.97 -16.17
N VAL A 134 -4.09 -7.10 -17.35
CA VAL A 134 -3.74 -8.11 -18.34
C VAL A 134 -3.35 -7.39 -19.62
N SER A 135 -2.23 -7.74 -20.21
CA SER A 135 -1.77 -7.21 -21.50
C SER A 135 -1.18 -8.33 -22.35
N VAL A 136 -1.22 -8.17 -23.67
CA VAL A 136 -0.45 -9.02 -24.58
C VAL A 136 1.04 -8.78 -24.31
N TYR A 137 1.81 -9.86 -24.09
CA TYR A 137 3.26 -9.79 -23.94
C TYR A 137 3.96 -10.09 -25.27
N ASP A 138 3.56 -11.19 -25.91
CA ASP A 138 3.98 -11.60 -27.25
C ASP A 138 2.84 -12.31 -28.00
N GLU A 139 3.12 -12.92 -29.15
CA GLU A 139 2.13 -13.63 -29.98
C GLU A 139 1.51 -14.86 -29.31
N LYS A 140 2.07 -15.35 -28.19
CA LYS A 140 1.68 -16.62 -27.55
C LYS A 140 1.29 -16.46 -26.08
N THR A 141 1.61 -15.31 -25.48
CA THR A 141 1.52 -15.13 -24.03
C THR A 141 0.91 -13.78 -23.65
N ASN A 142 0.14 -13.82 -22.57
CA ASN A 142 -0.36 -12.66 -21.85
C ASN A 142 0.48 -12.42 -20.60
N LEU A 143 0.75 -11.15 -20.30
CA LEU A 143 1.30 -10.72 -19.02
C LEU A 143 0.17 -10.30 -18.09
N VAL A 144 0.11 -10.93 -16.93
CA VAL A 144 -0.78 -10.57 -15.83
C VAL A 144 0.03 -9.87 -14.74
N SER A 145 -0.30 -8.61 -14.46
CA SER A 145 0.27 -7.84 -13.35
C SER A 145 -0.73 -7.77 -12.21
N LEU A 146 -0.34 -8.19 -11.01
CA LEU A 146 -1.17 -8.20 -9.81
C LEU A 146 -0.56 -7.31 -8.74
N LEU A 147 -1.38 -6.48 -8.11
CA LEU A 147 -1.06 -5.86 -6.82
C LEU A 147 -1.68 -6.72 -5.73
N ILE A 148 -0.85 -7.37 -4.92
CA ILE A 148 -1.29 -8.31 -3.88
C ILE A 148 -0.98 -7.70 -2.52
N GLU A 149 -2.00 -7.60 -1.66
CA GLU A 149 -1.87 -7.19 -0.25
C GLU A 149 -2.21 -8.38 0.64
N ALA A 150 -1.39 -8.64 1.66
CA ALA A 150 -1.63 -9.70 2.62
C ALA A 150 -1.13 -9.33 4.02
N TYR A 151 -1.60 -10.04 5.04
CA TYR A 151 -1.21 -9.83 6.44
C TYR A 151 -0.48 -11.05 7.00
N ASP A 152 0.54 -10.80 7.83
CA ASP A 152 1.41 -11.83 8.42
C ASP A 152 1.92 -12.83 7.36
N ALA A 153 2.26 -12.30 6.19
CA ALA A 153 2.45 -13.10 4.99
C ALA A 153 3.91 -13.22 4.58
N ASN A 154 4.26 -14.37 4.01
CA ASN A 154 5.49 -14.64 3.26
C ASN A 154 5.28 -14.42 1.75
N LEU A 155 4.78 -13.24 1.35
CA LEU A 155 4.51 -12.94 -0.07
C LEU A 155 5.75 -13.08 -0.97
N GLU A 156 6.96 -13.01 -0.40
CA GLU A 156 8.21 -13.27 -1.12
C GLU A 156 8.36 -14.72 -1.65
N ASP A 157 7.58 -15.68 -1.12
CA ASP A 157 7.62 -17.09 -1.52
C ASP A 157 6.57 -17.44 -2.59
N ILE A 158 5.81 -16.45 -3.07
CA ILE A 158 4.75 -16.71 -4.03
C ILE A 158 5.30 -17.31 -5.33
N TYR A 159 4.73 -18.44 -5.73
CA TYR A 159 5.07 -19.12 -6.97
C TYR A 159 3.83 -19.74 -7.59
N ILE A 160 3.56 -19.45 -8.88
CA ILE A 160 2.43 -20.06 -9.59
C ILE A 160 2.98 -21.11 -10.56
N LYS A 161 2.71 -22.38 -10.26
CA LYS A 161 3.22 -23.54 -10.99
C LYS A 161 2.79 -23.58 -12.47
N ASP A 162 1.56 -23.15 -12.76
CA ASP A 162 1.01 -23.19 -14.13
C ASP A 162 1.44 -21.99 -14.99
N ALA A 163 2.27 -21.08 -14.44
CA ALA A 163 2.79 -19.95 -15.19
C ALA A 163 4.00 -20.34 -16.05
N ILE A 164 4.12 -19.74 -17.23
CA ILE A 164 5.34 -19.89 -18.06
C ILE A 164 6.52 -19.22 -17.35
N GLU A 165 6.28 -18.03 -16.82
CA GLU A 165 7.22 -17.27 -16.02
C GLU A 165 6.48 -16.48 -14.96
N ASN A 166 7.13 -16.27 -13.81
CA ASN A 166 6.60 -15.46 -12.74
C ASN A 166 7.72 -14.70 -12.03
N SER A 167 7.44 -13.46 -11.62
CA SER A 167 8.42 -12.62 -10.94
C SER A 167 7.78 -11.65 -9.96
N ILE A 168 8.54 -11.33 -8.91
CA ILE A 168 8.17 -10.31 -7.94
C ILE A 168 8.87 -9.01 -8.32
N GLY A 169 8.09 -7.94 -8.47
CA GLY A 169 8.60 -6.59 -8.70
C GLY A 169 9.00 -5.91 -7.39
N ASN A 170 8.17 -4.97 -6.95
CA ASN A 170 8.37 -4.24 -5.70
C ASN A 170 7.72 -4.99 -4.53
N ILE A 171 8.38 -5.00 -3.37
CA ILE A 171 7.86 -5.51 -2.10
C ILE A 171 7.87 -4.36 -1.08
N ARG A 172 6.70 -4.07 -0.50
CA ARG A 172 6.53 -3.11 0.58
C ARG A 172 5.98 -3.82 1.82
N ARG A 173 6.72 -3.77 2.93
CA ARG A 173 6.29 -4.33 4.22
C ARG A 173 6.17 -3.22 5.26
N ASP A 174 5.02 -3.16 5.91
CA ASP A 174 4.75 -2.28 7.04
C ASP A 174 4.06 -3.09 8.15
N GLY A 175 4.86 -3.52 9.13
CA GLY A 175 4.41 -4.42 10.18
C GLY A 175 3.87 -5.75 9.64
N SER A 176 2.61 -6.06 9.96
CA SER A 176 1.93 -7.26 9.47
C SER A 176 1.56 -7.16 8.00
N MET A 177 1.32 -5.94 7.48
CA MET A 177 0.90 -5.74 6.11
C MET A 177 2.09 -5.86 5.15
N VAL A 178 1.89 -6.63 4.09
CA VAL A 178 2.83 -6.77 2.98
C VAL A 178 2.08 -6.55 1.69
N GLU A 179 2.69 -5.79 0.79
CA GLU A 179 2.17 -5.55 -0.55
C GLU A 179 3.26 -5.85 -1.57
N ILE A 180 2.92 -6.58 -2.63
CA ILE A 180 3.82 -6.87 -3.74
C ILE A 180 3.20 -6.55 -5.09
N ASN A 181 4.04 -6.14 -6.05
CA ASN A 181 3.73 -6.25 -7.47
C ASN A 181 4.19 -7.62 -7.96
N TYR A 182 3.27 -8.42 -8.50
CA TYR A 182 3.56 -9.77 -8.98
C TYR A 182 3.19 -9.90 -10.44
N TYR A 183 4.12 -10.42 -11.25
CA TYR A 183 3.99 -10.55 -12.69
C TYR A 183 3.96 -12.02 -13.07
N VAL A 184 3.03 -12.40 -13.95
CA VAL A 184 2.81 -13.78 -14.38
C VAL A 184 2.62 -13.82 -15.89
N GLN A 185 3.42 -14.60 -16.60
CA GLN A 185 3.23 -14.89 -18.02
C GLN A 185 2.40 -16.16 -18.19
N LEU A 186 1.32 -16.08 -18.95
CA LEU A 186 0.37 -17.17 -19.17
C LEU A 186 0.10 -17.35 -20.67
N PRO A 187 -0.17 -18.58 -21.15
CA PRO A 187 -0.58 -18.82 -22.54
C PRO A 187 -1.82 -18.00 -22.92
N ILE A 188 -1.90 -17.56 -24.18
CA ILE A 188 -3.01 -16.72 -24.67
C ILE A 188 -4.38 -17.42 -24.59
N GLU A 189 -4.39 -18.76 -24.62
CA GLU A 189 -5.60 -19.59 -24.50
C GLU A 189 -6.10 -19.68 -23.05
N GLN A 190 -5.26 -19.33 -22.07
CA GLN A 190 -5.62 -19.42 -20.66
C GLN A 190 -6.50 -18.22 -20.27
N THR A 191 -7.75 -18.51 -19.92
CA THR A 191 -8.75 -17.50 -19.55
C THR A 191 -8.87 -17.25 -18.05
N LYS A 192 -8.22 -18.09 -17.22
CA LYS A 192 -8.23 -17.94 -15.75
C LYS A 192 -6.87 -18.29 -15.16
N LEU A 193 -6.41 -17.43 -14.26
CA LEU A 193 -5.31 -17.70 -13.35
C LEU A 193 -5.90 -18.22 -12.03
N LYS A 194 -5.51 -19.42 -11.62
CA LYS A 194 -5.96 -20.05 -10.38
C LYS A 194 -4.77 -20.44 -9.54
N PHE A 195 -4.86 -20.20 -8.24
CA PHE A 195 -3.90 -20.65 -7.25
C PHE A 195 -4.56 -20.63 -5.87
N SER A 196 -4.00 -21.35 -4.91
CA SER A 196 -4.42 -21.30 -3.52
C SER A 196 -3.32 -20.79 -2.62
N TYR A 197 -3.69 -20.13 -1.53
CA TYR A 197 -2.79 -19.79 -0.43
C TYR A 197 -3.35 -20.39 0.86
N PHE A 198 -2.51 -20.56 1.89
CA PHE A 198 -2.96 -21.06 3.18
C PHE A 198 -3.36 -19.89 4.08
N ASP A 199 -4.64 -19.84 4.47
CA ASP A 199 -5.18 -18.82 5.37
C ASP A 199 -5.03 -19.32 6.81
N ILE A 200 -4.19 -18.65 7.60
CA ILE A 200 -3.88 -19.02 9.00
C ILE A 200 -5.13 -18.93 9.87
N ILE A 201 -5.97 -17.91 9.65
CA ILE A 201 -7.17 -17.66 10.46
C ILE A 201 -8.21 -18.74 10.19
N LYS A 202 -8.42 -19.10 8.91
CA LYS A 202 -9.34 -20.17 8.51
C LYS A 202 -8.73 -21.56 8.64
N SER A 203 -7.44 -21.66 8.90
CA SER A 203 -6.68 -22.91 8.94
C SER A 203 -6.95 -23.81 7.72
N SER A 204 -7.02 -23.20 6.54
CA SER A 204 -7.37 -23.90 5.30
C SER A 204 -6.82 -23.20 4.06
N PHE A 205 -6.71 -23.95 2.96
CA PHE A 205 -6.37 -23.39 1.66
C PHE A 205 -7.54 -22.61 1.08
N VAL A 206 -7.28 -21.37 0.67
CA VAL A 206 -8.25 -20.48 0.05
C VAL A 206 -7.86 -20.27 -1.41
N GLU A 207 -8.77 -20.63 -2.32
CA GLU A 207 -8.58 -20.45 -3.74
C GLU A 207 -8.74 -18.99 -4.16
N GLN A 208 -7.87 -18.55 -5.07
CA GLN A 208 -7.96 -17.32 -5.81
C GLN A 208 -8.18 -17.68 -7.28
N SER A 209 -9.16 -17.01 -7.91
CA SER A 209 -9.46 -17.21 -9.33
C SER A 209 -9.61 -15.84 -9.98
N ILE A 210 -8.72 -15.54 -10.92
CA ILE A 210 -8.62 -14.27 -11.61
C ILE A 210 -8.90 -14.52 -13.09
N SER A 211 -9.97 -13.93 -13.63
CA SER A 211 -10.21 -13.97 -15.08
C SER A 211 -9.13 -13.20 -15.83
N ILE A 212 -8.64 -13.80 -16.92
CA ILE A 212 -7.67 -13.25 -17.86
C ILE A 212 -8.47 -12.81 -19.07
N ASP A 213 -9.15 -11.68 -18.91
CA ASP A 213 -9.86 -11.03 -19.99
C ASP A 213 -8.92 -9.90 -20.44
N ILE A 214 -8.36 -10.03 -21.65
CA ILE A 214 -7.65 -8.92 -22.29
C ILE A 214 -8.74 -7.91 -22.56
N ASP A 215 -8.72 -6.81 -21.81
CA ASP A 215 -9.56 -5.69 -22.14
C ASP A 215 -9.06 -5.17 -23.49
N ASP A 216 -9.89 -5.36 -24.51
CA ASP A 216 -9.56 -5.33 -25.93
C ASP A 216 -9.24 -3.90 -26.37
N GLY A 217 -8.18 -3.31 -25.81
CA GLY A 217 -7.73 -1.94 -26.06
C GLY A 217 -8.76 -0.84 -25.82
N SER A 218 -9.97 -1.18 -25.37
CA SER A 218 -11.04 -0.24 -25.10
C SER A 218 -11.35 -0.26 -23.60
N VAL A 219 -10.64 0.60 -22.88
CA VAL A 219 -11.13 1.34 -21.70
C VAL A 219 -10.78 0.84 -20.26
N ALA A 220 -9.80 -0.04 -19.98
CA ALA A 220 -9.45 -0.37 -18.57
C ALA A 220 -8.02 -0.07 -18.09
N ALA A 221 -7.05 0.21 -18.97
CA ALA A 221 -5.70 0.61 -18.52
C ALA A 221 -5.53 2.14 -18.31
N GLN A 222 -6.59 2.92 -18.52
CA GLN A 222 -6.58 4.38 -18.31
C GLN A 222 -7.83 4.95 -17.63
N THR A 223 -8.72 4.10 -17.11
CA THR A 223 -9.89 4.58 -16.34
C THR A 223 -9.51 5.23 -15.01
N ASP A 224 -8.32 4.96 -14.48
CA ASP A 224 -7.82 5.57 -13.23
C ASP A 224 -6.68 6.59 -13.42
N LEU A 225 -6.29 6.89 -14.65
CA LEU A 225 -5.30 7.94 -14.96
C LEU A 225 -5.90 9.16 -15.67
N ASN A 226 -7.23 9.14 -15.89
CA ASN A 226 -7.96 10.26 -16.43
C ASN A 226 -8.71 11.01 -15.31
N PRO A 227 -8.21 12.15 -14.81
CA PRO A 227 -8.97 13.02 -13.92
C PRO A 227 -10.11 13.78 -14.65
N LYS A 228 -10.66 13.22 -15.73
CA LYS A 228 -11.97 13.59 -16.26
C LYS A 228 -13.01 12.57 -15.80
N ASP A 229 -13.19 12.45 -14.49
CA ASP A 229 -14.55 12.20 -14.05
C ASP A 229 -15.31 13.49 -14.36
N ASP A 230 -16.06 13.51 -15.45
CA ASP A 230 -16.98 14.62 -15.78
C ASP A 230 -17.85 14.92 -14.54
N LYS A 231 -18.19 13.89 -13.75
CA LYS A 231 -18.86 13.99 -12.45
C LYS A 231 -18.11 14.83 -11.42
N PHE A 232 -16.78 14.79 -11.36
CA PHE A 232 -15.99 15.58 -10.41
C PHE A 232 -15.94 17.04 -10.83
N GLU A 233 -15.78 17.33 -12.13
CA GLU A 233 -15.84 18.69 -12.66
C GLU A 233 -17.28 19.26 -12.64
N GLU A 234 -18.30 18.44 -12.91
CA GLU A 234 -19.72 18.74 -12.70
C GLU A 234 -20.02 19.04 -11.24
N LEU A 235 -19.49 18.24 -10.31
CA LEU A 235 -19.63 18.46 -8.87
C LEU A 235 -18.96 19.77 -8.46
N LYS A 236 -17.73 20.03 -8.93
CA LYS A 236 -16.98 21.26 -8.65
C LYS A 236 -17.70 22.50 -9.18
N ARG A 237 -18.25 22.42 -10.40
CA ARG A 237 -19.12 23.46 -10.97
C ARG A 237 -20.39 23.64 -10.12
N GLY A 238 -21.08 22.55 -9.78
CA GLY A 238 -22.31 22.57 -8.97
C GLY A 238 -22.12 23.18 -7.58
N ILE A 239 -21.05 22.82 -6.88
CA ILE A 239 -20.67 23.42 -5.59
C ILE A 239 -20.36 24.91 -5.76
N THR A 240 -19.59 25.28 -6.78
CA THR A 240 -19.22 26.69 -7.02
C THR A 240 -20.45 27.54 -7.32
N ILE A 241 -21.37 27.05 -8.17
CA ILE A 241 -22.67 27.70 -8.46
C ILE A 241 -23.49 27.87 -7.18
N SER A 242 -23.58 26.82 -6.36
CA SER A 242 -24.36 26.84 -5.12
C SER A 242 -23.82 27.88 -4.14
N ILE A 243 -22.48 27.94 -3.97
CA ILE A 243 -21.81 28.94 -3.13
C ILE A 243 -22.08 30.34 -3.68
N THR A 244 -21.90 30.57 -4.99
CA THR A 244 -22.15 31.88 -5.60
C THR A 244 -23.59 32.35 -5.37
N ILE A 245 -24.59 31.47 -5.55
CA ILE A 245 -26.00 31.81 -5.34
C ILE A 245 -26.30 32.07 -3.86
N ILE A 246 -25.84 31.21 -2.95
CA ILE A 246 -26.07 31.36 -1.50
C ILE A 246 -25.49 32.69 -1.01
N PHE A 247 -24.26 33.02 -1.38
CA PHE A 247 -23.62 34.27 -0.97
C PHE A 247 -24.24 35.51 -1.64
N ALA A 248 -24.73 35.40 -2.87
CA ALA A 248 -25.48 36.48 -3.52
C ALA A 248 -26.82 36.76 -2.80
N ILE A 249 -27.56 35.71 -2.41
CA ILE A 249 -28.81 35.85 -1.65
C ILE A 249 -28.53 36.44 -0.25
N LEU A 250 -27.49 35.96 0.43
CA LEU A 250 -27.07 36.49 1.73
C LEU A 250 -26.65 37.96 1.63
N PHE A 251 -25.98 38.37 0.55
CA PHE A 251 -25.67 39.77 0.29
C PHE A 251 -26.95 40.61 0.17
N ILE A 252 -27.95 40.16 -0.58
CA ILE A 252 -29.23 40.88 -0.71
C ILE A 252 -29.94 41.00 0.65
N TRP A 253 -29.94 39.94 1.45
CA TRP A 253 -30.66 39.91 2.73
C TRP A 253 -29.95 40.67 3.86
N LYS A 254 -28.65 40.46 4.02
CA LYS A 254 -27.85 41.03 5.12
C LYS A 254 -27.18 42.36 4.76
N ARG A 255 -27.03 42.67 3.47
CA ARG A 255 -26.41 43.89 2.93
C ARG A 255 -24.98 44.15 3.43
N ASP A 256 -24.25 43.08 3.74
CA ASP A 256 -22.85 43.14 4.21
C ASP A 256 -21.88 42.89 3.05
N ILE A 257 -20.85 43.73 2.95
CA ILE A 257 -19.84 43.70 1.88
C ILE A 257 -19.01 42.41 1.86
N PHE A 258 -18.90 41.71 2.99
CA PHE A 258 -18.21 40.43 3.07
C PHE A 258 -18.85 39.40 2.13
N TYR A 259 -20.19 39.30 2.12
CA TYR A 259 -20.90 38.35 1.25
C TYR A 259 -20.72 38.70 -0.23
N LEU A 260 -20.65 40.00 -0.57
CA LEU A 260 -20.38 40.46 -1.93
C LEU A 260 -18.98 40.04 -2.40
N MET A 261 -17.96 40.18 -1.56
CA MET A 261 -16.59 39.77 -1.91
C MET A 261 -16.51 38.26 -2.20
N VAL A 262 -17.15 37.43 -1.37
CA VAL A 262 -17.17 35.97 -1.56
C VAL A 262 -17.96 35.59 -2.83
N ALA A 263 -19.09 36.26 -3.09
CA ALA A 263 -19.86 36.05 -4.32
C ALA A 263 -19.04 36.42 -5.57
N LEU A 264 -18.29 37.53 -5.54
CA LEU A 264 -17.45 37.97 -6.66
C LEU A 264 -16.28 37.00 -6.91
N LEU A 265 -15.60 36.58 -5.84
CA LEU A 265 -14.47 35.65 -5.94
C LEU A 265 -14.92 34.28 -6.49
N SER A 266 -16.04 33.75 -5.98
CA SER A 266 -16.61 32.50 -6.49
C SER A 266 -17.08 32.62 -7.94
N SER A 267 -17.59 33.77 -8.36
CA SER A 267 -17.96 34.04 -9.76
C SER A 267 -16.76 34.03 -10.70
N ILE A 268 -15.62 34.61 -10.29
CA ILE A 268 -14.38 34.57 -11.08
C ILE A 268 -13.89 33.12 -11.21
N LEU A 269 -13.90 32.36 -10.12
CA LEU A 269 -13.54 30.94 -10.14
C LEU A 269 -14.47 30.15 -11.09
N LEU A 270 -15.77 30.44 -11.05
CA LEU A 270 -16.75 29.80 -11.92
C LEU A 270 -16.43 30.07 -13.39
N ILE A 271 -16.10 31.30 -13.76
CA ILE A 271 -15.71 31.65 -15.14
C ILE A 271 -14.51 30.81 -15.59
N ILE A 272 -13.48 30.69 -14.76
CA ILE A 272 -12.30 29.87 -15.06
C ILE A 272 -12.67 28.40 -15.31
N LEU A 273 -13.60 27.84 -14.52
CA LEU A 273 -14.06 26.45 -14.67
C LEU A 273 -14.89 26.19 -15.94
N TYR A 274 -15.39 27.24 -16.60
CA TYR A 274 -16.18 27.14 -17.82
C TYR A 274 -15.37 27.40 -19.10
N ILE A 275 -14.09 27.79 -19.00
CA ILE A 275 -13.21 27.93 -20.17
C ILE A 275 -12.97 26.54 -20.78
N PRO A 276 -13.34 26.30 -22.05
CA PRO A 276 -13.11 25.02 -22.70
C PRO A 276 -11.62 24.82 -23.00
N LEU A 277 -11.16 23.57 -22.91
CA LEU A 277 -9.82 23.17 -23.32
C LEU A 277 -9.63 23.39 -24.83
N SER A 278 -8.43 23.80 -25.25
CA SER A 278 -8.07 23.98 -26.65
C SER A 278 -8.15 22.65 -27.41
N ASN A 279 -8.56 22.71 -28.69
CA ASN A 279 -8.48 21.57 -29.58
C ASN A 279 -7.23 21.70 -30.47
N ILE A 280 -6.52 20.60 -30.68
CA ILE A 280 -5.34 20.52 -31.55
C ILE A 280 -5.53 19.43 -32.61
N CYS A 281 -4.96 19.67 -33.79
CA CYS A 281 -4.97 18.74 -34.91
C CYS A 281 -3.66 17.96 -34.96
N VAL A 282 -3.73 16.64 -35.08
CA VAL A 282 -2.56 15.75 -35.13
C VAL A 282 -2.49 15.04 -36.48
N LYS A 283 -1.28 14.95 -37.04
CA LYS A 283 -0.99 14.29 -38.31
C LYS A 283 -1.22 12.77 -38.22
N PRO A 284 -1.43 12.08 -39.36
CA PRO A 284 -1.45 10.62 -39.39
C PRO A 284 -0.04 10.04 -39.14
N ASN A 285 0.01 8.83 -38.59
CA ASN A 285 1.22 8.08 -38.25
C ASN A 285 2.17 8.81 -37.29
N SER A 286 1.64 9.67 -36.44
CA SER A 286 2.40 10.40 -35.43
C SER A 286 2.58 9.53 -34.18
N PRO A 287 3.79 9.48 -33.57
CA PRO A 287 4.06 8.64 -32.41
C PRO A 287 3.42 9.21 -31.15
N ILE A 288 2.66 8.38 -30.43
CA ILE A 288 2.06 8.72 -29.14
C ILE A 288 3.00 8.24 -28.03
N TYR A 289 3.59 9.18 -27.29
CA TYR A 289 4.54 8.91 -26.22
C TYR A 289 3.85 8.75 -24.86
N ILE A 290 4.35 7.85 -24.02
CA ILE A 290 3.81 7.64 -22.66
C ILE A 290 4.18 8.81 -21.72
N ILE A 291 5.39 9.36 -21.87
CA ILE A 291 5.90 10.48 -21.07
C ILE A 291 6.49 11.59 -21.98
N PRO A 292 6.46 12.87 -21.56
CA PRO A 292 6.95 13.99 -22.38
C PRO A 292 8.47 14.15 -22.24
N THR A 293 9.23 13.15 -22.71
CA THR A 293 10.70 13.16 -22.68
C THR A 293 11.29 12.56 -23.94
N PHE A 294 12.50 12.96 -24.31
CA PHE A 294 13.17 12.50 -25.54
C PHE A 294 13.38 10.98 -25.61
N ASN A 295 13.54 10.30 -24.47
CA ASN A 295 13.74 8.85 -24.38
C ASN A 295 12.44 8.10 -24.02
N SER A 296 11.28 8.72 -24.25
CA SER A 296 10.01 8.07 -23.95
C SER A 296 9.75 6.87 -24.86
N THR A 297 9.24 5.80 -24.28
CA THR A 297 8.63 4.70 -25.02
C THR A 297 7.41 5.22 -25.81
N ILE A 298 7.30 4.75 -27.05
CA ILE A 298 6.14 4.99 -27.92
C ILE A 298 5.07 3.97 -27.53
N GLY A 299 3.92 4.47 -27.07
CA GLY A 299 2.77 3.65 -26.68
C GLY A 299 1.82 3.33 -27.85
N GLY A 300 2.00 3.99 -29.00
CA GLY A 300 1.20 3.74 -30.20
C GLY A 300 1.41 4.80 -31.27
N TYR A 301 0.64 4.73 -32.35
CA TYR A 301 0.66 5.68 -33.47
C TYR A 301 -0.76 6.13 -33.81
N THR A 302 -0.90 7.35 -34.32
CA THR A 302 -2.17 7.81 -34.89
C THR A 302 -2.43 7.12 -36.23
N GLU A 303 -3.62 6.55 -36.43
CA GLU A 303 -3.99 5.86 -37.68
C GLU A 303 -4.36 6.85 -38.79
N HIS A 304 -4.95 7.97 -38.42
CA HIS A 304 -5.47 8.99 -39.32
C HIS A 304 -5.35 10.38 -38.67
N ARG A 305 -5.51 11.42 -39.49
CA ARG A 305 -5.57 12.81 -39.02
C ARG A 305 -6.73 12.97 -38.04
N VAL A 306 -6.46 13.46 -36.84
CA VAL A 306 -7.49 13.64 -35.80
C VAL A 306 -7.43 15.03 -35.22
N THR A 307 -8.59 15.59 -34.89
CA THR A 307 -8.71 16.80 -34.06
C THR A 307 -9.18 16.36 -32.68
N THR A 308 -8.40 16.67 -31.65
CA THR A 308 -8.69 16.25 -30.28
C THR A 308 -8.41 17.37 -29.28
N VAL A 309 -8.94 17.23 -28.07
CA VAL A 309 -8.74 18.15 -26.96
C VAL A 309 -7.30 18.02 -26.46
N GLU A 310 -6.62 19.15 -26.38
CA GLU A 310 -5.35 19.29 -25.67
C GLU A 310 -5.63 19.32 -24.16
N LEU A 311 -5.12 18.33 -23.45
CA LEU A 311 -5.30 18.19 -22.01
C LEU A 311 -4.25 18.97 -21.21
N ALA A 312 -3.04 19.11 -21.76
CA ALA A 312 -1.92 19.83 -21.15
C ALA A 312 -0.79 20.06 -22.17
N LYS A 313 0.09 21.04 -21.92
CA LYS A 313 1.35 21.23 -22.66
C LYS A 313 2.55 21.19 -21.71
N ARG A 314 3.64 20.53 -22.11
CA ARG A 314 4.91 20.50 -21.36
C ARG A 314 6.10 20.48 -22.31
N GLY A 315 6.80 21.61 -22.43
CA GLY A 315 7.86 21.77 -23.43
C GLY A 315 7.29 21.62 -24.84
N ASP A 316 7.96 20.81 -25.65
CA ASP A 316 7.57 20.50 -27.05
C ASP A 316 6.59 19.33 -27.16
N TYR A 317 5.87 19.02 -26.06
CA TYR A 317 4.92 17.92 -25.99
C TYR A 317 3.54 18.41 -25.58
N HIS A 318 2.53 17.95 -26.31
CA HIS A 318 1.12 18.17 -26.08
C HIS A 318 0.45 16.88 -25.63
N LYS A 319 -0.19 16.91 -24.46
CA LYS A 319 -0.98 15.79 -23.95
C LYS A 319 -2.34 15.80 -24.65
N ILE A 320 -2.67 14.69 -25.31
CA ILE A 320 -3.90 14.54 -26.08
C ILE A 320 -4.69 13.30 -25.66
N GLU A 321 -5.98 13.28 -25.99
CA GLU A 321 -6.81 12.09 -25.97
C GLU A 321 -7.08 11.63 -27.41
N TYR A 322 -6.31 10.66 -27.92
CA TYR A 322 -6.38 10.25 -29.33
C TYR A 322 -7.70 9.56 -29.69
N LYS A 323 -8.11 8.60 -28.85
CA LYS A 323 -9.41 7.90 -28.87
C LYS A 323 -9.93 7.91 -27.42
N LYS A 324 -11.23 7.67 -27.22
CA LYS A 324 -11.82 7.65 -25.87
C LYS A 324 -11.02 6.73 -24.94
N GLY A 325 -10.37 7.31 -23.93
CA GLY A 325 -9.53 6.57 -22.98
C GLY A 325 -8.10 6.24 -23.44
N ILE A 326 -7.62 6.77 -24.58
CA ILE A 326 -6.21 6.67 -25.02
C ILE A 326 -5.56 8.04 -24.91
N ILE A 327 -4.84 8.25 -23.80
CA ILE A 327 -4.12 9.47 -23.49
C ILE A 327 -2.63 9.24 -23.68
N GLY A 328 -1.98 10.20 -24.34
CA GLY A 328 -0.53 10.23 -24.50
C GLY A 328 -0.03 11.60 -24.90
N TRP A 329 1.26 11.69 -25.19
CA TRP A 329 1.94 12.91 -25.57
C TRP A 329 2.31 12.88 -27.05
N ILE A 330 2.10 13.99 -27.73
CA ILE A 330 2.46 14.21 -29.13
C ILE A 330 3.43 15.39 -29.19
N LYS A 331 4.42 15.34 -30.09
CA LYS A 331 5.36 16.46 -30.23
C LYS A 331 4.78 17.60 -31.05
N ASP A 332 5.26 18.82 -30.84
CA ASP A 332 4.88 20.00 -31.63
C ASP A 332 5.06 19.76 -33.15
N GLU A 333 6.07 18.98 -33.56
CA GLU A 333 6.35 18.66 -34.97
C GLU A 333 5.26 17.80 -35.63
N ASP A 334 4.52 17.04 -34.82
CA ASP A 334 3.45 16.13 -35.23
C ASP A 334 2.06 16.80 -35.27
N ILE A 335 1.98 18.05 -34.80
CA ILE A 335 0.77 18.87 -34.91
C ILE A 335 0.63 19.38 -36.34
N CYS A 336 -0.61 19.40 -36.83
CA CYS A 336 -0.94 20.00 -38.13
C CYS A 336 -0.50 21.47 -38.11
N LYS A 337 0.35 21.87 -39.06
CA LYS A 337 0.57 23.29 -39.32
C LYS A 337 -0.58 23.77 -40.19
N ASP A 338 -1.19 24.89 -39.81
CA ASP A 338 -2.20 25.56 -40.61
C ASP A 338 -1.64 26.07 -41.94
#